data_AF-A0A2G0E6Q5-F1
#
_entry.id   AF-A0A2G0E6Q5-F1
#
_cell.length_a   1.000
_cell.length_b   1.000
_cell.length_c   1.000
_cell.angle_alpha   90.00
_cell.angle_beta   90.00
_cell.angle_gamma   90.00
#
_symmetry.space_group_name_H-M   'P 1'
#
loop_
_entity.id
_entity.type
_entity.pdbx_description
1 polymer ?
#
loop_
_entity_poly.entity_id
_entity_poly.type
_entity_poly.pdbx_seq_one_letter_code
_entity_poly.pdbx_strand_id
1 'polypeptide(L)'
;SFCTVFDLFIPEKEKILYSLAFARNKLYNGFLNFNQPNTPLPTFMLYQEHNVLKEIQTAIERFYMDFREQNQHMLPDILEKENVLWMVEDLVHLYDRYKKQPLIVIGVNYTRDFYISKDLIVKIEQIFSNESIKIQNDFMENCNIVISDCPLKQLPSHIKKIYILKGIITPEDWKKVIMRISEYI
;
A
#
# COMPACT_ATOMS: atom_id res chain seq x y z
N SER A 1 -13.57 4.51 15.26
CA SER A 1 -14.45 4.55 14.07
C SER A 1 -13.65 4.33 12.80
N PHE A 2 -12.81 5.27 12.33
CA PHE A 2 -12.06 5.13 11.06
C PHE A 2 -11.28 3.81 10.93
N CYS A 3 -10.45 3.46 11.91
CA CYS A 3 -9.67 2.21 11.89
C CYS A 3 -10.56 0.96 11.73
N THR A 4 -11.78 0.99 12.26
CA THR A 4 -12.72 -0.13 12.17
C THR A 4 -13.33 -0.24 10.76
N VAL A 5 -13.70 0.89 10.16
CA VAL A 5 -14.29 0.93 8.81
C VAL A 5 -13.28 0.47 7.75
N PHE A 6 -12.01 0.83 7.91
CA PHE A 6 -10.94 0.51 6.96
C PHE A 6 -10.04 -0.66 7.40
N ASP A 7 -10.44 -1.42 8.43
CA ASP A 7 -9.71 -2.60 8.93
C ASP A 7 -8.20 -2.34 9.18
N LEU A 8 -7.90 -1.20 9.84
CA LEU A 8 -6.55 -0.76 10.15
C LEU A 8 -6.13 -1.22 11.54
N PHE A 9 -4.94 -1.81 11.64
CA PHE A 9 -4.30 -2.11 12.92
C PHE A 9 -3.25 -1.06 13.26
N ILE A 10 -3.60 -0.16 14.18
CA ILE A 10 -2.70 0.90 14.66
C ILE A 10 -2.30 0.59 16.10
N PRO A 11 -1.01 0.56 16.45
CA PRO A 11 -0.55 0.44 17.84
C PRO A 11 -1.12 1.56 18.73
N GLU A 12 -1.47 1.25 19.98
CA GLU A 12 -2.20 2.19 20.84
C GLU A 12 -1.45 3.52 21.07
N LYS A 13 -0.13 3.45 21.25
CA LYS A 13 0.72 4.65 21.38
C LYS A 13 0.66 5.52 20.12
N GLU A 14 0.61 4.91 18.94
CA GLU A 14 0.54 5.64 17.68
C GLU A 14 -0.84 6.26 17.48
N LYS A 15 -1.93 5.58 17.88
CA LYS A 15 -3.28 6.19 17.87
C LYS A 15 -3.34 7.48 18.68
N ILE A 16 -2.72 7.50 19.87
CA ILE A 16 -2.65 8.69 20.72
C ILE A 16 -1.87 9.80 20.00
N LEU A 17 -0.70 9.49 19.46
CA LEU A 17 0.13 10.45 18.73
C LEU A 17 -0.60 11.03 17.52
N TYR A 18 -1.26 10.20 16.71
CA TYR A 18 -2.02 10.63 15.54
C TYR A 18 -3.22 11.50 15.93
N SER A 19 -3.95 11.13 16.98
CA SER A 19 -5.08 11.92 17.47
C SER A 19 -4.64 13.30 17.95
N LEU A 20 -3.53 13.38 18.67
CA LEU A 20 -2.94 14.65 19.12
C LEU A 20 -2.43 15.48 17.95
N ALA A 21 -1.74 14.87 16.98
CA ALA A 21 -1.26 15.55 15.78
C ALA A 21 -2.41 16.13 14.95
N PHE A 22 -3.47 15.35 14.76
CA PHE A 22 -4.68 15.75 14.05
C PHE A 22 -5.38 16.91 14.76
N ALA A 23 -5.59 16.82 16.08
CA ALA A 23 -6.18 17.90 16.87
C ALA A 23 -5.32 19.18 16.80
N ARG A 24 -4.00 19.05 16.95
CA ARG A 24 -3.06 20.17 16.84
C ARG A 24 -3.13 20.82 15.46
N ASN A 25 -3.07 20.04 14.38
CA ASN A 25 -3.12 20.54 13.01
C ASN A 25 -4.46 21.24 12.75
N LYS A 26 -5.58 20.65 13.19
CA LYS A 26 -6.92 21.23 13.07
C LYS A 26 -7.03 22.58 13.79
N LEU A 27 -6.51 22.69 15.02
CA LEU A 27 -6.50 23.95 15.76
C LEU A 27 -5.58 24.99 15.12
N TYR A 28 -4.37 24.59 14.73
CA TYR A 28 -3.41 25.50 14.11
C TYR A 28 -3.94 26.05 12.78
N ASN A 29 -4.46 25.17 11.94
CA ASN A 29 -5.02 25.54 10.65
C ASN A 29 -6.30 26.37 10.82
N GLY A 30 -7.26 25.92 11.63
CA GLY A 30 -8.54 26.62 11.77
C GLY A 30 -8.47 27.99 12.43
N PHE A 31 -7.45 28.27 13.25
CA PHE A 31 -7.43 29.48 14.09
C PHE A 31 -6.13 30.28 14.06
N LEU A 32 -4.99 29.68 13.72
CA LEU A 32 -3.68 30.31 13.87
C LEU A 32 -2.97 30.58 12.53
N ASN A 33 -3.38 29.95 11.43
CA ASN A 33 -2.81 30.19 10.11
C ASN A 33 -3.89 30.51 9.06
N PHE A 34 -3.94 31.79 8.65
CA PHE A 34 -4.89 32.30 7.67
C PHE A 34 -4.45 32.07 6.21
N ASN A 35 -3.16 31.81 5.98
CA ASN A 35 -2.60 31.61 4.64
C ASN A 35 -2.27 30.13 4.44
N GLN A 36 -3.30 29.39 4.01
CA GLN A 36 -3.23 27.96 3.83
C GLN A 36 -2.99 27.59 2.35
N PRO A 37 -2.01 26.71 2.04
CA PRO A 37 -1.80 26.25 0.67
C PRO A 37 -3.02 25.48 0.16
N ASN A 38 -3.66 25.96 -0.91
CA ASN A 38 -4.81 25.31 -1.52
C ASN A 38 -4.45 24.12 -2.44
N THR A 39 -3.18 23.72 -2.45
CA THR A 39 -2.67 22.67 -3.33
C THR A 39 -2.56 21.37 -2.54
N PRO A 40 -3.19 20.27 -3.00
CA PRO A 40 -3.06 18.97 -2.36
C PRO A 40 -1.65 18.41 -2.53
N LEU A 41 -1.25 17.48 -1.65
CA LEU A 41 0.02 16.79 -1.81
C LEU A 41 0.06 15.97 -3.11
N PRO A 42 1.21 15.85 -3.79
CA PRO A 42 1.33 15.04 -5.01
C PRO A 42 0.88 13.58 -4.82
N THR A 43 1.10 13.02 -3.62
CA THR A 43 0.65 11.67 -3.24
C THR A 43 -0.87 11.54 -3.24
N PHE A 44 -1.59 12.60 -2.88
CA PHE A 44 -3.05 12.66 -2.95
C PHE A 44 -3.56 12.77 -4.38
N MET A 45 -2.78 13.40 -5.29
CA MET A 45 -3.10 13.46 -6.72
C MET A 45 -2.94 12.10 -7.40
N LEU A 46 -1.95 11.28 -7.00
CA LEU A 46 -1.76 9.93 -7.54
C LEU A 46 -2.99 9.02 -7.35
N TYR A 47 -3.74 9.23 -6.26
CA TYR A 47 -4.98 8.49 -6.03
C TYR A 47 -6.04 8.75 -7.11
N GLN A 48 -6.07 9.95 -7.69
CA GLN A 48 -7.05 10.33 -8.71
C GLN A 48 -6.77 9.65 -10.06
N GLU A 49 -5.52 9.28 -10.31
CA GLU A 49 -5.05 8.70 -11.57
C GLU A 49 -5.22 7.17 -11.63
N HIS A 50 -5.30 6.50 -10.47
CA HIS A 50 -5.44 5.05 -10.39
C HIS A 50 -6.83 4.64 -9.89
N ASN A 51 -7.62 3.93 -10.71
CA ASN A 51 -9.03 3.61 -10.42
C ASN A 51 -9.28 3.02 -9.02
N VAL A 52 -8.46 2.06 -8.59
CA VAL A 52 -8.60 1.42 -7.27
C VAL A 52 -8.29 2.40 -6.13
N LEU A 53 -7.29 3.27 -6.30
CA LEU A 53 -6.93 4.24 -5.27
C LEU A 53 -8.03 5.31 -5.19
N LYS A 54 -8.56 5.76 -6.33
CA LYS A 54 -9.67 6.69 -6.41
C LYS A 54 -10.91 6.22 -5.65
N GLU A 55 -11.23 4.92 -5.73
CA GLU A 55 -12.34 4.33 -4.98
C GLU A 55 -12.11 4.42 -3.46
N ILE A 56 -10.89 4.14 -3.00
CA ILE A 56 -10.50 4.28 -1.59
C ILE A 56 -10.59 5.74 -1.13
N GLN A 57 -10.06 6.68 -1.91
CA GLN A 57 -10.16 8.12 -1.61
C GLN A 57 -11.62 8.56 -1.48
N THR A 58 -12.47 8.12 -2.41
CA THR A 58 -13.91 8.41 -2.38
C THR A 58 -14.57 7.83 -1.13
N ALA A 59 -14.19 6.62 -0.71
CA ALA A 59 -14.71 6.01 0.52
C ALA A 59 -14.27 6.77 1.78
N ILE A 60 -13.00 7.20 1.84
CA ILE A 60 -12.47 8.01 2.95
C ILE A 60 -13.16 9.36 3.02
N GLU A 61 -13.36 10.02 1.87
CA GLU A 61 -14.10 11.28 1.80
C GLU A 61 -15.53 11.15 2.32
N ARG A 62 -16.27 10.12 1.87
CA ARG A 62 -17.62 9.85 2.37
C ARG A 62 -17.65 9.61 3.88
N PHE A 63 -16.75 8.75 4.37
CA PHE A 63 -16.64 8.50 5.81
C PHE A 63 -16.47 9.80 6.61
N TYR A 64 -15.61 10.69 6.11
CA TYR A 64 -15.33 11.95 6.80
C TYR A 64 -16.50 12.94 6.72
N MET A 65 -17.20 13.01 5.59
CA MET A 65 -18.41 13.83 5.46
C MET A 65 -19.53 13.34 6.39
N ASP A 66 -19.76 12.03 6.47
CA ASP A 66 -20.74 11.43 7.38
C ASP A 66 -20.39 11.73 8.85
N PHE A 67 -19.10 11.61 9.21
CA PHE A 67 -18.61 11.99 10.53
C PHE A 67 -18.87 13.47 10.81
N ARG A 68 -18.61 14.36 9.85
CA ARG A 68 -18.80 15.80 9.98
C ARG A 68 -20.27 16.15 10.22
N GLU A 69 -21.18 15.55 9.46
CA GLU A 69 -22.63 15.75 9.62
C GLU A 69 -23.11 15.29 11.00
N GLN A 70 -22.73 14.09 11.42
CA GLN A 70 -23.13 13.54 12.72
C GLN A 70 -22.63 14.38 13.91
N ASN A 71 -21.49 15.05 13.77
CA ASN A 71 -20.84 15.82 14.84
C ASN A 71 -20.99 17.34 14.67
N GLN A 72 -21.79 17.80 13.70
CA GLN A 72 -21.95 19.23 13.40
C GLN A 72 -22.38 20.04 14.63
N HIS A 73 -23.27 19.48 15.44
CA HIS A 73 -23.81 20.11 16.64
C HIS A 73 -22.77 20.26 17.78
N MET A 74 -21.70 19.47 17.78
CA MET A 74 -20.71 19.51 18.86
C MET A 74 -19.63 20.57 18.63
N LEU A 75 -19.28 20.86 17.37
CA LEU A 75 -18.16 21.74 17.03
C LEU A 75 -18.45 22.61 15.77
N PRO A 76 -19.54 23.39 15.75
CA PRO A 76 -19.99 24.09 14.54
C PRO A 76 -18.94 25.06 13.98
N ASP A 77 -18.40 25.96 14.81
CA ASP A 77 -17.44 26.99 14.38
C ASP A 77 -16.12 26.42 13.84
N ILE A 78 -15.71 25.26 14.36
CA ILE A 78 -14.49 24.56 13.93
C ILE A 78 -14.73 23.90 12.58
N LEU A 79 -15.88 23.23 12.41
CA LEU A 79 -16.21 22.50 11.19
C LEU A 79 -16.53 23.43 10.02
N GLU A 80 -17.04 24.64 10.27
CA GLU A 80 -17.27 25.65 9.21
C GLU A 80 -15.97 26.16 8.59
N LYS A 81 -14.92 26.32 9.39
CA LYS A 81 -13.61 26.83 8.95
C LYS A 81 -12.68 25.74 8.42
N GLU A 82 -13.10 24.48 8.51
CA GLU A 82 -12.27 23.32 8.20
C GLU A 82 -12.16 23.11 6.68
N ASN A 83 -10.92 22.98 6.19
CA ASN A 83 -10.67 22.57 4.82
C ASN A 83 -10.83 21.04 4.71
N VAL A 84 -11.97 20.60 4.18
CA VAL A 84 -12.29 19.17 4.05
C VAL A 84 -11.24 18.42 3.23
N LEU A 85 -10.68 19.02 2.17
CA LEU A 85 -9.69 18.37 1.32
C LEU A 85 -8.48 17.89 2.13
N TRP A 86 -8.01 18.71 3.06
CA TRP A 86 -6.87 18.40 3.92
C TRP A 86 -7.18 17.31 4.93
N MET A 87 -8.40 17.28 5.45
CA MET A 87 -8.82 16.26 6.40
C MET A 87 -8.88 14.90 5.71
N VAL A 88 -9.38 14.86 4.48
CA VAL A 88 -9.37 13.66 3.64
C VAL A 88 -7.94 13.26 3.30
N GLU A 89 -7.06 14.21 3.00
CA GLU A 89 -5.63 13.97 2.74
C GLU A 89 -4.92 13.33 3.95
N ASP A 90 -5.06 13.89 5.15
CA ASP A 90 -4.51 13.35 6.40
C ASP A 90 -5.01 11.91 6.66
N LEU A 91 -6.30 11.65 6.39
CA LEU A 91 -6.88 10.31 6.52
C LEU A 91 -6.39 9.32 5.46
N VAL A 92 -6.16 9.76 4.23
CA VAL A 92 -5.51 8.95 3.18
C VAL A 92 -4.10 8.57 3.60
N HIS A 93 -3.33 9.51 4.16
CA HIS A 93 -1.99 9.21 4.68
C HIS A 93 -2.01 8.22 5.84
N LEU A 94 -2.98 8.35 6.75
CA LEU A 94 -3.16 7.39 7.82
C LEU A 94 -3.52 6.00 7.27
N TYR A 95 -4.42 5.94 6.30
CA TYR A 95 -4.77 4.70 5.61
C TYR A 95 -3.54 4.06 4.95
N ASP A 96 -2.77 4.79 4.16
CA ASP A 96 -1.59 4.26 3.47
C ASP A 96 -0.55 3.66 4.42
N ARG A 97 -0.40 4.27 5.59
CA ARG A 97 0.57 3.81 6.59
C ARG A 97 0.16 2.51 7.27
N TYR A 98 -1.14 2.29 7.49
CA TYR A 98 -1.63 1.19 8.32
C TYR A 98 -2.53 0.20 7.60
N LYS A 99 -2.83 0.42 6.31
CA LYS A 99 -3.53 -0.55 5.48
C LYS A 99 -2.73 -1.84 5.47
N LYS A 100 -3.44 -2.96 5.49
CA LYS A 100 -2.81 -4.26 5.27
C LYS A 100 -2.14 -4.22 3.91
N GLN A 101 -0.82 -4.38 3.88
CA GLN A 101 -0.15 -4.63 2.62
C GLN A 101 -0.58 -6.01 2.12
N PRO A 102 -1.07 -6.14 0.88
CA PRO A 102 -1.38 -7.44 0.34
C PRO A 102 -0.10 -8.27 0.34
N LEU A 103 -0.13 -9.43 1.00
CA LEU A 103 0.98 -10.38 0.98
C LEU A 103 1.20 -10.85 -0.45
N ILE A 104 2.35 -10.52 -1.04
CA ILE A 104 2.67 -10.94 -2.40
C ILE A 104 3.14 -12.39 -2.34
N VAL A 105 2.40 -13.28 -2.98
CA VAL A 105 2.77 -14.69 -3.09
C VAL A 105 3.65 -14.88 -4.33
N ILE A 106 4.89 -15.29 -4.11
CA ILE A 106 5.90 -15.51 -5.14
C ILE A 106 6.14 -17.01 -5.30
N GLY A 107 5.83 -17.53 -6.49
CA GLY A 107 6.15 -18.88 -6.90
C GLY A 107 7.56 -18.98 -7.47
N VAL A 108 8.38 -19.89 -6.97
CA VAL A 108 9.69 -20.20 -7.57
C VAL A 108 9.66 -21.58 -8.20
N ASN A 109 9.70 -21.63 -9.53
CA ASN A 109 9.75 -22.86 -10.32
C ASN A 109 11.08 -22.93 -11.09
N TYR A 110 12.18 -23.20 -10.39
CA TYR A 110 13.51 -23.35 -10.99
C TYR A 110 13.93 -24.83 -10.95
N THR A 111 13.69 -25.53 -12.06
CA THR A 111 13.79 -26.99 -12.14
C THR A 111 15.18 -27.52 -12.51
N ARG A 112 15.98 -26.71 -13.19
CA ARG A 112 17.30 -27.09 -13.71
C ARG A 112 18.37 -27.26 -12.64
N ASP A 113 18.29 -26.48 -11.56
CA ASP A 113 19.28 -26.49 -10.49
C ASP A 113 18.66 -26.11 -9.14
N PHE A 114 18.69 -27.07 -8.21
CA PHE A 114 18.17 -26.91 -6.86
C PHE A 114 18.90 -25.83 -6.06
N TYR A 115 20.23 -25.71 -6.20
CA TYR A 115 21.02 -24.73 -5.46
C TYR A 115 20.74 -23.32 -5.96
N ILE A 116 20.54 -23.14 -7.26
CA ILE A 116 20.12 -21.86 -7.84
C ILE A 116 18.72 -21.50 -7.35
N SER A 117 17.78 -22.45 -7.32
CA SER A 117 16.44 -22.23 -6.76
C SER A 117 16.52 -21.75 -5.32
N LYS A 118 17.35 -22.41 -4.49
CA LYS A 118 17.49 -22.07 -3.08
C LYS A 118 18.15 -20.70 -2.88
N ASP A 119 19.19 -20.38 -3.63
CA ASP A 119 19.85 -19.05 -3.60
C ASP A 119 18.88 -17.93 -4.00
N LEU A 120 18.04 -18.18 -5.01
CA LEU A 120 17.00 -17.24 -5.44
C LEU A 120 16.01 -16.94 -4.31
N ILE A 121 15.49 -17.98 -3.65
CA ILE A 121 14.55 -17.86 -2.53
C ILE A 121 15.16 -17.04 -1.41
N VAL A 122 16.36 -17.42 -0.95
CA VAL A 122 17.05 -16.75 0.17
C VAL A 122 17.30 -15.28 -0.13
N LYS A 123 17.73 -14.94 -1.35
CA LYS A 123 18.00 -13.54 -1.72
C LYS A 123 16.74 -12.70 -1.81
N ILE A 124 15.62 -13.26 -2.29
CA ILE A 124 14.34 -12.57 -2.30
C ILE A 124 13.89 -12.28 -0.86
N GLU A 125 13.97 -13.27 0.05
CA GLU A 125 13.64 -13.10 1.48
C GLU A 125 14.57 -12.12 2.20
N GLN A 126 15.84 -12.00 1.78
CA GLN A 126 16.77 -11.02 2.36
C GLN A 126 16.46 -9.58 1.94
N ILE A 127 15.88 -9.39 0.75
CA ILE A 127 15.60 -8.05 0.19
C ILE A 127 14.23 -7.56 0.62
N PHE A 128 13.25 -8.45 0.71
CA PHE A 128 11.87 -8.10 1.03
C PHE A 128 11.46 -8.69 2.38
N SER A 129 10.78 -7.88 3.20
CA SER A 129 10.29 -8.35 4.51
C SER A 129 9.33 -9.52 4.35
N ASN A 130 9.42 -10.50 5.24
CA ASN A 130 8.49 -11.65 5.32
C ASN A 130 7.04 -11.23 5.59
N GLU A 131 6.81 -9.97 6.00
CA GLU A 131 5.47 -9.40 6.14
C GLU A 131 4.86 -8.97 4.80
N SER A 132 5.71 -8.66 3.80
CA SER A 132 5.30 -8.17 2.48
C SER A 132 5.25 -9.28 1.43
N ILE A 133 6.01 -10.36 1.61
CA ILE A 133 6.10 -11.46 0.64
C ILE A 133 5.95 -12.84 1.30
N LYS A 134 5.42 -13.80 0.54
CA LYS A 134 5.41 -15.22 0.86
C LYS A 134 5.91 -16.02 -0.33
N ILE A 135 6.95 -16.83 -0.11
CA ILE A 135 7.46 -17.72 -1.15
C ILE A 135 6.78 -19.07 -1.05
N GLN A 136 6.41 -19.66 -2.20
CA GLN A 136 5.93 -21.04 -2.28
C GLN A 136 6.50 -21.77 -3.50
N ASN A 137 6.69 -23.08 -3.35
CA ASN A 137 7.23 -23.95 -4.40
C ASN A 137 6.15 -24.77 -5.13
N ASP A 138 4.91 -24.70 -4.64
CA ASP A 138 3.76 -25.45 -5.15
C ASP A 138 2.60 -24.51 -5.49
N PHE A 139 1.60 -25.01 -6.23
CA PHE A 139 0.36 -24.29 -6.58
C PHE A 139 0.60 -22.91 -7.22
N MET A 140 1.37 -22.90 -8.30
CA MET A 140 1.79 -21.67 -9.01
C MET A 140 0.63 -20.82 -9.52
N GLU A 141 -0.54 -21.43 -9.72
CA GLU A 141 -1.80 -20.78 -10.10
C GLU A 141 -2.36 -19.85 -9.03
N ASN A 142 -1.92 -19.99 -7.76
CA ASN A 142 -2.32 -19.14 -6.65
C ASN A 142 -1.31 -18.01 -6.35
N CYS A 143 -0.24 -17.92 -7.13
CA CYS A 143 0.79 -16.91 -6.95
C CYS A 143 0.43 -15.58 -7.65
N ASN A 144 0.92 -14.46 -7.12
CA ASN A 144 0.87 -13.17 -7.80
C ASN A 144 1.98 -13.07 -8.86
N ILE A 145 3.16 -13.59 -8.53
CA ILE A 145 4.34 -13.60 -9.39
C ILE A 145 4.89 -15.03 -9.45
N VAL A 146 5.31 -15.47 -10.63
CA VAL A 146 6.04 -16.74 -10.78
C VAL A 146 7.36 -16.49 -11.47
N ILE A 147 8.45 -16.89 -10.81
CA ILE A 147 9.80 -16.91 -11.36
C ILE A 147 10.10 -18.33 -11.82
N SER A 148 10.45 -18.50 -13.09
CA SER A 148 10.70 -19.84 -13.63
C SER A 148 11.83 -19.91 -14.65
N ASP A 149 12.51 -21.05 -14.70
CA ASP A 149 13.50 -21.39 -15.72
C ASP A 149 12.92 -22.02 -16.99
N CYS A 150 11.59 -22.20 -17.02
CA CYS A 150 10.86 -22.71 -18.17
C CYS A 150 9.54 -21.94 -18.43
N PRO A 151 9.05 -21.90 -19.68
CA PRO A 151 7.77 -21.25 -19.99
C PRO A 151 6.57 -21.98 -19.37
N LEU A 152 5.75 -21.25 -18.59
CA LEU A 152 4.54 -21.77 -17.94
C LEU A 152 3.29 -21.23 -18.64
N LYS A 153 2.96 -21.84 -19.79
CA LYS A 153 1.86 -21.40 -20.68
C LYS A 153 0.48 -21.55 -20.05
N GLN A 154 0.32 -22.52 -19.14
CA GLN A 154 -0.94 -22.86 -18.47
C GLN A 154 -1.31 -21.95 -17.30
N LEU A 155 -0.41 -21.06 -16.87
CA LEU A 155 -0.72 -20.12 -15.79
C LEU A 155 -1.66 -19.00 -16.26
N PRO A 156 -2.63 -18.59 -15.42
CA PRO A 156 -3.52 -17.46 -15.69
C PRO A 156 -2.79 -16.18 -16.13
N SER A 157 -3.46 -15.35 -16.92
CA SER A 157 -2.89 -14.10 -17.47
C SER A 157 -2.63 -13.02 -16.42
N HIS A 158 -3.37 -13.05 -15.30
CA HIS A 158 -3.20 -12.09 -14.21
C HIS A 158 -1.91 -12.31 -13.40
N ILE A 159 -1.29 -13.50 -13.51
CA ILE A 159 -0.03 -13.83 -12.84
C ILE A 159 1.12 -13.24 -13.65
N LYS A 160 1.95 -12.40 -13.02
CA LYS A 160 3.17 -11.92 -13.67
C LYS A 160 4.22 -13.03 -13.71
N LYS A 161 4.77 -13.28 -14.90
CA LYS A 161 5.74 -14.35 -15.16
C LYS A 161 7.11 -13.75 -15.41
N ILE A 162 8.12 -14.23 -14.71
CA ILE A 162 9.52 -13.82 -14.86
C ILE A 162 10.32 -15.05 -15.28
N TYR A 163 10.91 -15.01 -16.48
CA TYR A 163 11.63 -16.15 -17.02
C TYR A 163 13.14 -15.96 -16.95
N ILE A 164 13.82 -16.85 -16.22
CA ILE A 164 15.28 -16.90 -16.12
C ILE A 164 15.76 -18.13 -16.90
N LEU A 165 15.78 -18.00 -18.23
CA LEU A 165 16.00 -19.14 -19.14
C LEU A 165 17.48 -19.56 -19.26
N LYS A 166 18.40 -18.73 -18.76
CA LYS A 166 19.83 -19.04 -18.73
C LYS A 166 20.12 -19.83 -17.45
N GLY A 167 20.90 -20.91 -17.56
CA GLY A 167 21.26 -21.77 -16.41
C GLY A 167 22.16 -21.10 -15.36
N ILE A 168 22.46 -19.81 -15.51
CA ILE A 168 23.18 -18.98 -14.55
C ILE A 168 22.37 -17.70 -14.39
N ILE A 169 22.08 -17.31 -13.14
CA ILE A 169 21.42 -16.05 -12.83
C ILE A 169 22.44 -14.92 -12.92
N THR A 170 22.28 -14.02 -13.89
CA THR A 170 23.15 -12.84 -14.01
C THR A 170 22.69 -11.69 -13.10
N PRO A 171 23.55 -10.71 -12.79
CA PRO A 171 23.11 -9.49 -12.07
C PRO A 171 21.95 -8.76 -12.75
N GLU A 172 21.86 -8.82 -14.08
CA GLU A 172 20.77 -8.21 -14.85
C GLU A 172 19.45 -8.98 -14.68
N ASP A 173 19.50 -10.32 -14.62
CA ASP A 173 18.32 -11.13 -14.31
C ASP A 173 17.82 -10.83 -12.90
N TRP A 174 18.76 -10.67 -11.95
CA TRP A 174 18.45 -10.24 -10.58
C TRP A 174 17.76 -8.88 -10.53
N LYS A 175 18.31 -7.87 -11.22
CA LYS A 175 17.72 -6.54 -11.28
C LYS A 175 16.28 -6.57 -11.81
N LYS A 176 16.02 -7.39 -12.83
CA LYS A 176 14.66 -7.59 -13.38
C LYS A 176 13.72 -8.24 -12.38
N VAL A 177 14.18 -9.26 -11.65
CA VAL A 177 13.39 -9.91 -10.59
C VAL A 177 13.01 -8.89 -9.52
N ILE A 178 13.97 -8.13 -9.00
CA ILE A 178 13.73 -7.14 -7.95
C ILE A 178 12.77 -6.05 -8.42
N MET A 179 13.02 -5.42 -9.58
CA MET A 179 12.12 -4.40 -10.13
C MET A 179 10.68 -4.91 -10.26
N ARG A 180 10.51 -6.13 -10.79
CA ARG A 180 9.17 -6.71 -11.00
C ARG A 180 8.45 -7.02 -9.69
N ILE A 181 9.17 -7.40 -8.63
CA ILE A 181 8.59 -7.59 -7.30
C ILE A 181 8.24 -6.24 -6.68
N SER A 182 9.11 -5.23 -6.81
CA SER A 182 8.87 -3.88 -6.30
C SER A 182 7.67 -3.18 -6.93
N GLU A 183 7.28 -3.51 -8.16
CA GLU A 183 6.05 -3.00 -8.78
C GLU A 183 4.76 -3.45 -8.06
N TYR A 184 4.83 -4.41 -7.14
CA TYR A 184 3.68 -4.95 -6.41
C TYR A 184 3.62 -4.54 -4.94
N ILE A 185 4.69 -3.94 -4.40
CA ILE A 185 4.77 -3.43 -3.03
C ILE A 185 4.44 -1.95 -3.04
#